data_AF-A4WMS3-F1
#
_entry.id   AF-A4WMS3-F1
#
_cell.length_a   1.000
_cell.length_b   1.000
_cell.length_c   1.000
_cell.angle_alpha   90.00
_cell.angle_beta   90.00
_cell.angle_gamma   90.00
#
_symmetry.space_group_name_H-M   'P 1'
#
loop_
_entity.id
_entity.type
_entity.pdbx_description
1 polymer ?
#
loop_
_entity_poly.entity_id
_entity_poly.type
_entity_poly.pdbx_seq_one_letter_code
_entity_poly.pdbx_strand_id
1 'polypeptide(L)'
;MAVSPQDVYRFFIFGSILNPSLRFASIMFHISIITSLFGHLFIFVKNVDPLLPKIGTAVGITAFVFLSFLIATRKERDKGYLFVSLLTLSCAISGVFQGLVAPRQYLVEMALTYPREINLASTLLVFHVLCASILAISLPKAMTSHVTSPILFLVLKIRGRKLRMSIQKLQRQIL
;
A
#
# COMPACT_ATOMS: atom_id res chain seq x y z
N MET A 1 21.22 8.80 -13.69
CA MET A 1 21.88 7.46 -13.74
C MET A 1 20.88 6.45 -14.27
N ALA A 2 21.26 5.64 -15.26
CA ALA A 2 20.41 4.56 -15.76
C ALA A 2 20.51 3.37 -14.79
N VAL A 3 19.42 3.05 -14.09
CA VAL A 3 19.34 1.87 -13.21
C VAL A 3 19.33 0.62 -14.09
N SER A 4 20.20 -0.35 -13.78
CA SER A 4 20.31 -1.59 -14.56
C SER A 4 19.02 -2.42 -14.44
N PRO A 5 18.61 -3.20 -15.46
CA PRO A 5 17.45 -4.08 -15.36
C PRO A 5 17.52 -5.07 -14.20
N GLN A 6 18.74 -5.47 -13.80
CA GLN A 6 18.99 -6.39 -12.68
C GLN A 6 18.68 -5.74 -11.33
N ASP A 7 18.99 -4.45 -11.17
CA ASP A 7 18.65 -3.69 -9.96
C ASP A 7 17.15 -3.47 -9.82
N VAL A 8 16.45 -3.29 -10.94
CA VAL A 8 14.98 -3.21 -10.98
C VAL A 8 14.36 -4.55 -10.56
N TYR A 9 14.86 -5.67 -11.10
CA TYR A 9 14.39 -6.99 -10.71
C TYR A 9 14.65 -7.26 -9.21
N ARG A 10 15.86 -6.97 -8.73
CA ARG A 10 16.23 -7.07 -7.31
C ARG A 10 15.35 -6.20 -6.41
N PHE A 11 14.95 -5.02 -6.85
CA PHE A 11 14.01 -4.19 -6.12
C PHE A 11 12.64 -4.87 -5.98
N PHE A 12 12.08 -5.41 -7.08
CA PHE A 12 10.77 -6.07 -7.06
C PHE A 12 10.74 -7.35 -6.20
N ILE A 13 11.84 -8.10 -6.16
CA ILE A 13 11.93 -9.32 -5.34
C ILE A 13 12.44 -9.06 -3.92
N PHE A 14 12.63 -7.80 -3.51
CA PHE A 14 13.27 -7.44 -2.25
C PHE A 14 14.63 -8.14 -2.06
N GLY A 15 15.41 -8.25 -3.14
CA GLY A 15 16.68 -8.98 -3.20
C GLY A 15 17.78 -8.40 -2.31
N SER A 16 17.59 -7.19 -1.78
CA SER A 16 18.44 -6.62 -0.73
C SER A 16 18.22 -7.26 0.65
N ILE A 17 17.08 -7.94 0.87
CA ILE A 17 16.80 -8.68 2.10
C ILE A 17 17.44 -10.07 1.99
N LEU A 18 18.58 -10.24 2.66
CA LEU A 18 19.38 -11.47 2.62
C LEU A 18 18.72 -12.64 3.37
N ASN A 19 17.89 -12.36 4.38
CA ASN A 19 17.18 -13.40 5.12
C ASN A 19 15.91 -13.83 4.35
N PRO A 20 15.78 -15.11 3.97
CA PRO A 20 14.66 -15.57 3.14
C PRO A 20 13.30 -15.45 3.82
N SER A 21 13.23 -15.64 5.14
CA SER A 21 11.99 -15.54 5.92
C SER A 21 11.51 -14.09 6.01
N LEU A 22 12.43 -13.15 6.25
CA LEU A 22 12.11 -11.71 6.25
C LEU A 22 11.70 -11.23 4.85
N ARG A 23 12.37 -11.75 3.81
CA ARG A 23 12.02 -11.43 2.41
C ARG A 23 10.62 -11.91 2.07
N PHE A 24 10.28 -13.15 2.43
CA PHE A 24 8.93 -13.69 2.23
C PHE A 24 7.88 -12.86 2.98
N ALA A 25 8.11 -12.57 4.27
CA ALA A 25 7.20 -11.74 5.05
C ALA A 25 7.00 -10.34 4.45
N SER A 26 8.10 -9.71 3.97
CA SER A 26 8.04 -8.43 3.27
C SER A 26 7.19 -8.51 2.01
N ILE A 27 7.43 -9.52 1.15
CA ILE A 27 6.66 -9.71 -0.09
C ILE A 27 5.17 -9.90 0.24
N MET A 28 4.84 -10.78 1.17
CA MET A 28 3.46 -11.07 1.55
C MET A 28 2.76 -9.83 2.13
N PHE A 29 3.44 -9.07 2.97
CA PHE A 29 2.92 -7.81 3.49
C PHE A 29 2.62 -6.80 2.37
N HIS A 30 3.56 -6.58 1.46
CA HIS A 30 3.39 -5.61 0.37
C HIS A 30 2.29 -6.03 -0.60
N ILE A 31 2.22 -7.31 -0.99
CA ILE A 31 1.13 -7.83 -1.82
C ILE A 31 -0.21 -7.59 -1.13
N SER A 32 -0.30 -7.85 0.17
CA SER A 32 -1.54 -7.70 0.94
C SER A 32 -1.98 -6.24 1.01
N ILE A 33 -1.06 -5.30 1.33
CA ILE A 33 -1.38 -3.87 1.39
C ILE A 33 -1.77 -3.33 0.01
N ILE A 34 -1.05 -3.68 -1.05
CA ILE A 34 -1.38 -3.25 -2.41
C ILE A 34 -2.78 -3.75 -2.80
N THR A 35 -3.07 -5.03 -2.54
CA THR A 35 -4.39 -5.62 -2.82
C THR A 35 -5.49 -4.92 -2.02
N SER A 36 -5.24 -4.65 -0.74
CA SER A 36 -6.17 -3.90 0.13
C SER A 36 -6.44 -2.49 -0.41
N LEU A 37 -5.40 -1.77 -0.86
CA LEU A 37 -5.53 -0.44 -1.45
C LEU A 37 -6.37 -0.46 -2.74
N PHE A 38 -6.17 -1.46 -3.61
CA PHE A 38 -7.05 -1.65 -4.77
C PHE A 38 -8.50 -1.89 -4.36
N GLY A 39 -8.73 -2.70 -3.32
CA GLY A 39 -10.07 -2.91 -2.75
C GLY A 39 -10.75 -1.62 -2.28
N HIS A 40 -9.98 -0.69 -1.70
CA HIS A 40 -10.49 0.62 -1.27
C HIS A 40 -10.95 1.49 -2.45
N LEU A 41 -10.35 1.37 -3.64
CA LEU A 41 -10.80 2.11 -4.83
C LEU A 41 -12.22 1.69 -5.27
N PHE A 42 -12.63 0.47 -4.94
CA PHE A 42 -13.97 -0.06 -5.27
C PHE A 42 -15.01 0.21 -4.17
N ILE A 43 -14.72 1.08 -3.20
CA ILE A 43 -15.67 1.39 -2.11
C ILE A 43 -17.00 1.95 -2.64
N PHE A 44 -16.98 2.69 -3.75
CA PHE A 44 -18.17 3.29 -4.37
C PHE A 44 -18.98 2.31 -5.23
N VAL A 45 -18.47 1.10 -5.47
CA VAL A 45 -19.21 0.08 -6.20
C VAL A 45 -20.27 -0.51 -5.26
N LYS A 46 -21.55 -0.26 -5.59
CA LYS A 46 -22.69 -0.72 -4.80
C LYS A 46 -22.84 -2.24 -4.85
N ASN A 47 -22.71 -2.83 -6.04
CA ASN A 47 -22.88 -4.26 -6.26
C ASN A 47 -21.51 -4.94 -6.33
N VAL A 48 -21.15 -5.65 -5.25
CA VAL A 48 -19.90 -6.37 -5.13
C VAL A 48 -20.22 -7.80 -4.70
N ASP A 49 -19.54 -8.78 -5.29
CA ASP A 49 -19.69 -10.19 -4.91
C ASP A 49 -19.54 -10.36 -3.38
N PRO A 50 -20.44 -11.09 -2.71
CA PRO A 50 -20.40 -11.28 -1.25
C PRO A 50 -19.13 -11.96 -0.74
N LEU A 51 -18.34 -12.61 -1.59
CA LEU A 51 -17.04 -13.19 -1.24
C LEU A 51 -15.93 -12.13 -1.13
N LEU A 52 -15.99 -11.05 -1.91
CA LEU A 52 -14.94 -10.03 -1.95
C LEU A 52 -14.69 -9.34 -0.60
N PRO A 53 -15.72 -8.97 0.21
CA PRO A 53 -15.50 -8.46 1.56
C PRO A 53 -14.73 -9.44 2.45
N LYS A 54 -15.05 -10.74 2.38
CA LYS A 54 -14.37 -11.78 3.17
C LYS A 54 -12.92 -11.95 2.75
N ILE A 55 -12.65 -11.91 1.44
CA ILE A 55 -11.29 -11.90 0.89
C ILE A 55 -10.54 -10.65 1.39
N GLY A 56 -11.18 -9.48 1.37
CA GLY A 56 -10.62 -8.25 1.90
C GLY A 56 -10.20 -8.37 3.36
N THR A 57 -11.05 -8.95 4.22
CA THR A 57 -10.71 -9.22 5.63
C THR A 57 -9.53 -10.19 5.75
N ALA A 58 -9.50 -11.27 4.98
CA ALA A 58 -8.39 -12.23 4.98
C ALA A 58 -7.06 -11.59 4.54
N VAL A 59 -7.10 -10.73 3.52
CA VAL A 59 -5.95 -9.93 3.08
C VAL A 59 -5.50 -8.98 4.19
N GLY A 60 -6.44 -8.34 4.90
CA GLY A 60 -6.15 -7.50 6.06
C GLY A 60 -5.45 -8.26 7.20
N ILE A 61 -5.95 -9.46 7.52
CA ILE A 61 -5.33 -10.34 8.53
C ILE A 61 -3.90 -10.72 8.10
N THR A 62 -3.71 -11.06 6.82
CA THR A 62 -2.41 -11.39 6.26
C THR A 62 -1.44 -10.21 6.40
N ALA A 63 -1.88 -9.00 6.04
CA ALA A 63 -1.08 -7.79 6.22
C ALA A 63 -0.71 -7.55 7.70
N PHE A 64 -1.68 -7.70 8.61
CA PHE A 64 -1.48 -7.53 10.05
C PHE A 64 -0.42 -8.51 10.61
N VAL A 65 -0.53 -9.80 10.27
CA VAL A 65 0.38 -10.84 10.75
C VAL A 65 1.80 -10.59 10.28
N PHE A 66 1.99 -10.37 8.97
CA PHE A 66 3.33 -10.18 8.42
C PHE A 66 3.95 -8.86 8.85
N LEU A 67 3.17 -7.77 8.95
CA LEU A 67 3.69 -6.51 9.47
C LEU A 67 4.11 -6.62 10.95
N SER A 68 3.30 -7.29 11.78
CA SER A 68 3.65 -7.55 13.18
C SER A 68 4.97 -8.32 13.29
N PHE A 69 5.13 -9.36 12.46
CA PHE A 69 6.37 -10.12 12.39
C PHE A 69 7.56 -9.27 11.96
N LEU A 70 7.40 -8.42 10.94
CA LEU A 70 8.45 -7.51 10.46
C LEU A 70 8.83 -6.44 11.50
N ILE A 71 7.87 -5.94 12.27
CA ILE A 71 8.13 -5.00 13.37
C ILE A 71 8.88 -5.71 14.50
N ALA A 72 8.45 -6.92 14.88
CA ALA A 72 9.05 -7.68 15.98
C ALA A 72 10.49 -8.13 15.68
N THR A 73 10.79 -8.44 14.42
CA THR A 73 12.12 -8.92 13.98
C THR A 73 13.09 -7.80 13.61
N ARG A 74 12.64 -6.54 13.66
CA ARG A 74 13.47 -5.38 13.32
C ARG A 74 14.43 -5.04 14.46
N LYS A 75 15.74 -5.14 14.18
CA LYS A 75 16.81 -4.79 15.12
C LYS A 75 16.98 -3.28 15.32
N GLU A 76 16.90 -2.50 14.23
CA GLU A 76 17.05 -1.05 14.28
C GLU A 76 15.69 -0.35 14.30
N ARG A 77 15.39 0.32 15.41
CA ARG A 77 14.14 1.05 15.62
C ARG A 77 14.31 2.53 15.32
N ASP A 78 14.56 2.85 14.05
CA ASP A 78 14.35 4.22 13.59
C ASP A 78 12.92 4.65 13.93
N LYS A 79 12.80 5.76 14.66
CA LYS A 79 11.53 6.21 15.23
C LYS A 79 10.50 6.53 14.14
N GLY A 80 10.94 7.05 12.99
CA GLY A 80 10.07 7.38 11.86
C GLY A 80 9.51 6.12 11.20
N TYR A 81 10.36 5.13 10.91
CA TYR A 81 9.90 3.86 10.34
C TYR A 81 8.99 3.08 11.29
N LEU A 82 9.33 3.06 12.58
CA LEU A 82 8.49 2.40 13.59
C LEU A 82 7.12 3.08 13.69
N PHE A 83 7.08 4.41 13.70
CA PHE A 83 5.83 5.17 13.72
C PHE A 83 4.92 4.85 12.53
N VAL A 84 5.47 4.89 11.30
CA VAL A 84 4.71 4.54 10.08
C VAL A 84 4.26 3.08 10.11
N SER A 85 5.10 2.16 10.58
CA SER A 85 4.76 0.74 10.67
C SER A 85 3.64 0.51 11.68
N LEU A 86 3.68 1.17 12.83
CA LEU A 86 2.62 1.09 13.84
C LEU A 86 1.32 1.72 13.36
N LEU A 87 1.35 2.87 12.68
CA LEU A 87 0.16 3.44 12.04
C LEU A 87 -0.45 2.51 10.99
N THR A 88 0.39 1.90 10.16
CA THR A 88 -0.07 0.94 9.15
C THR A 88 -0.67 -0.30 9.81
N LEU A 89 -0.10 -0.76 10.92
CA LEU A 89 -0.63 -1.86 11.71
C LEU A 89 -1.99 -1.50 12.33
N SER A 90 -2.14 -0.28 12.85
CA SER A 90 -3.39 0.26 13.37
C SER A 90 -4.48 0.36 12.29
N CYS A 91 -4.12 0.75 11.06
CA CYS A 91 -5.05 0.69 9.92
C CYS A 91 -5.46 -0.75 9.60
N ALA A 92 -4.50 -1.68 9.52
CA ALA A 92 -4.78 -3.07 9.18
C ALA A 92 -5.71 -3.72 10.22
N ILE A 93 -5.41 -3.57 11.51
CA ILE A 93 -6.22 -4.17 12.58
C ILE A 93 -7.61 -3.55 12.62
N SER A 94 -7.75 -2.23 12.56
CA SER A 94 -9.06 -1.57 12.56
C SER A 94 -9.90 -1.98 11.34
N GLY A 95 -9.31 -2.06 10.15
CA GLY A 95 -10.00 -2.52 8.94
C GLY A 95 -10.47 -3.98 9.03
N VAL A 96 -9.66 -4.86 9.62
CA VAL A 96 -10.05 -6.25 9.89
C VAL A 96 -11.25 -6.30 10.84
N PHE A 97 -11.19 -5.57 11.97
CA PHE A 97 -12.30 -5.55 12.93
C PHE A 97 -13.58 -5.00 12.31
N GLN A 98 -13.50 -3.97 11.47
CA GLN A 98 -14.68 -3.47 10.75
C GLN A 98 -15.33 -4.57 9.90
N GLY A 99 -14.54 -5.31 9.12
CA GLY A 99 -15.03 -6.41 8.29
C GLY A 99 -15.62 -7.59 9.08
N LEU A 100 -15.28 -7.72 10.37
CA LEU A 100 -15.84 -8.73 11.27
C LEU A 100 -17.09 -8.26 12.02
N VAL A 101 -17.16 -6.97 12.36
CA VAL A 101 -18.22 -6.39 13.20
C VAL A 101 -19.45 -6.00 12.40
N ALA A 102 -19.28 -5.61 11.13
CA ALA A 102 -20.38 -5.09 10.32
C ALA A 102 -20.32 -5.53 8.86
N PRO A 103 -21.48 -5.65 8.19
CA PRO A 103 -21.53 -5.92 6.76
C PRO A 103 -20.99 -4.73 5.97
N ARG A 104 -20.37 -5.01 4.81
CA ARG A 104 -19.78 -3.98 3.93
C ARG A 104 -20.76 -2.87 3.59
N GLN A 105 -22.01 -3.20 3.27
CA GLN A 105 -23.00 -2.22 2.84
C GLN A 105 -23.21 -1.13 3.91
N TYR A 106 -23.30 -1.55 5.17
CA TYR A 106 -23.44 -0.64 6.30
C TYR A 106 -22.21 0.25 6.49
N LEU A 107 -21.00 -0.32 6.38
CA LEU A 107 -19.75 0.44 6.49
C LEU A 107 -19.58 1.46 5.36
N VAL A 108 -19.94 1.09 4.13
CA VAL A 108 -19.89 1.98 2.96
C VAL A 108 -20.91 3.10 3.10
N GLU A 109 -22.14 2.80 3.48
CA GLU A 109 -23.17 3.82 3.72
C GLU A 109 -22.70 4.81 4.78
N MET A 110 -22.22 4.32 5.92
CA MET A 110 -21.70 5.14 7.01
C MET A 110 -20.51 6.01 6.59
N ALA A 111 -19.60 5.48 5.75
CA ALA A 111 -18.48 6.23 5.22
C ALA A 111 -18.92 7.36 4.26
N LEU A 112 -20.05 7.19 3.55
CA LEU A 112 -20.57 8.18 2.61
C LEU A 112 -21.47 9.23 3.28
N THR A 113 -22.29 8.83 4.25
CA THR A 113 -23.28 9.71 4.88
C THR A 113 -22.84 10.31 6.21
N TYR A 114 -21.60 10.01 6.64
CA TYR A 114 -21.07 10.23 7.98
C TYR A 114 -21.82 9.39 9.05
N PRO A 115 -21.12 8.88 10.10
CA PRO A 115 -21.79 8.11 11.13
C PRO A 115 -22.78 8.98 11.92
N ARG A 116 -24.05 8.57 11.93
CA ARG A 116 -25.12 9.22 12.70
C ARG A 116 -25.27 8.65 14.11
N GLU A 117 -24.76 7.45 14.33
CA GLU A 117 -24.81 6.73 15.61
C GLU A 117 -23.40 6.36 16.08
N ILE A 118 -23.17 6.44 17.38
CA ILE A 118 -21.92 6.03 18.01
C ILE A 118 -22.06 4.57 18.44
N ASN A 119 -21.51 3.67 17.64
CA ASN A 119 -21.44 2.25 17.90
C ASN A 119 -20.03 1.74 17.54
N LEU A 120 -19.73 0.47 17.84
CA LEU A 120 -18.40 -0.07 17.62
C LEU A 120 -17.91 0.08 16.17
N ALA A 121 -18.80 -0.13 15.19
CA ALA A 121 -18.46 0.00 13.77
C ALA A 121 -18.11 1.45 13.38
N SER A 122 -18.85 2.43 13.89
CA SER A 122 -18.57 3.85 13.62
C SER A 122 -17.33 4.35 14.33
N THR A 123 -17.08 3.92 15.58
CA THR A 123 -15.84 4.22 16.29
C THR A 123 -14.63 3.65 15.55
N LEU A 124 -14.71 2.40 15.09
CA LEU A 124 -13.65 1.76 14.32
C LEU A 124 -13.42 2.47 12.97
N LEU A 125 -14.49 2.92 12.30
CA LEU A 125 -14.39 3.68 11.04
C LEU A 125 -13.68 5.01 11.23
N VAL A 126 -14.07 5.79 12.24
CA VAL A 126 -13.43 7.06 12.55
C VAL A 126 -11.95 6.85 12.87
N PHE A 127 -11.63 5.87 13.71
CA PHE A 127 -10.25 5.53 14.05
C PHE A 127 -9.44 5.11 12.81
N HIS A 128 -10.00 4.24 11.96
CA HIS A 128 -9.37 3.78 10.73
C HIS A 128 -9.04 4.95 9.79
N VAL A 129 -10.03 5.84 9.55
CA VAL A 129 -9.86 7.02 8.69
C VAL A 129 -8.82 7.98 9.27
N LEU A 130 -8.80 8.18 10.60
CA LEU A 130 -7.77 9.00 11.26
C LEU A 130 -6.37 8.42 11.06
N CYS A 131 -6.19 7.11 11.31
CA CYS A 131 -4.90 6.45 11.09
C CYS A 131 -4.47 6.54 9.62
N ALA A 132 -5.38 6.29 8.68
CA ALA A 132 -5.11 6.36 7.25
C ALA A 132 -4.73 7.80 6.82
N SER A 133 -5.39 8.81 7.37
CA SER A 133 -5.09 10.23 7.09
C SER A 133 -3.72 10.65 7.63
N ILE A 134 -3.40 10.27 8.87
CA ILE A 134 -2.09 10.54 9.46
C ILE A 134 -1.00 9.81 8.68
N LEU A 135 -1.26 8.57 8.26
CA LEU A 135 -0.35 7.79 7.42
C LEU A 135 -0.10 8.51 6.09
N ALA A 136 -1.16 8.96 5.41
CA ALA A 136 -1.07 9.71 4.15
C ALA A 136 -0.20 10.98 4.27
N ILE A 137 -0.35 11.73 5.36
CA ILE A 137 0.45 12.94 5.64
C ILE A 137 1.89 12.61 6.01
N SER A 138 2.10 11.46 6.66
CA SER A 138 3.42 11.01 7.11
C SER A 138 4.26 10.41 5.98
N LEU A 139 3.63 9.86 4.93
CA LEU A 139 4.30 9.20 3.80
C LEU A 139 5.37 10.09 3.11
N PRO A 140 5.12 11.36 2.76
CA PRO A 140 6.12 12.23 2.14
C PRO A 140 7.34 12.54 3.03
N LYS A 141 7.14 12.60 4.35
CA LYS A 141 8.20 12.95 5.32
C LYS A 141 8.99 11.74 5.79
N ALA A 142 8.33 10.60 5.96
CA ALA A 142 8.92 9.37 6.43
C ALA A 142 9.48 8.53 5.27
N MET A 143 10.39 9.09 4.47
CA MET A 143 11.17 8.41 3.41
C MET A 143 10.51 7.19 2.72
N THR A 144 9.21 7.25 2.39
CA THR A 144 8.56 6.27 1.51
C THR A 144 8.80 6.63 0.04
N SER A 145 10.00 7.16 -0.22
CA SER A 145 10.50 7.39 -1.58
C SER A 145 10.38 6.10 -2.39
N HIS A 146 10.50 4.91 -1.77
CA HIS A 146 10.37 3.61 -2.43
C HIS A 146 8.97 3.29 -2.98
N VAL A 147 7.90 3.96 -2.52
CA VAL A 147 6.55 3.78 -3.10
C VAL A 147 6.43 4.53 -4.43
N THR A 148 6.99 5.75 -4.50
CA THR A 148 6.92 6.62 -5.68
C THR A 148 8.12 6.48 -6.63
N SER A 149 9.28 6.00 -6.14
CA SER A 149 10.53 5.85 -6.91
C SER A 149 10.38 4.95 -8.14
N PRO A 150 9.72 3.78 -8.07
CA PRO A 150 9.60 2.89 -9.22
C PRO A 150 8.74 3.50 -10.33
N ILE A 151 7.67 4.18 -9.94
CA ILE A 151 6.77 4.90 -10.86
C ILE A 151 7.52 6.06 -11.50
N LEU A 152 8.22 6.87 -10.70
CA LEU A 152 9.03 7.98 -11.20
C LEU A 152 10.14 7.48 -12.13
N PHE A 153 10.82 6.39 -11.77
CA PHE A 153 11.83 5.74 -12.60
C PHE A 153 11.27 5.26 -13.94
N LEU A 154 10.12 4.59 -13.94
CA LEU A 154 9.42 4.15 -15.15
C LEU A 154 9.03 5.34 -16.03
N VAL A 155 8.45 6.38 -15.45
CA VAL A 155 8.07 7.62 -16.15
C VAL A 155 9.29 8.28 -16.78
N LEU A 156 10.38 8.45 -16.03
CA LEU A 156 11.62 9.04 -16.53
C LEU A 156 12.25 8.18 -17.63
N LYS A 157 12.23 6.85 -17.51
CA LYS A 157 12.75 5.93 -18.53
C LYS A 157 11.93 5.96 -19.83
N ILE A 158 10.60 6.00 -19.73
CA ILE A 158 9.69 6.13 -20.87
C ILE A 158 9.90 7.48 -21.56
N ARG A 159 9.98 8.58 -20.78
CA ARG A 159 10.24 9.92 -21.30
C ARG A 159 11.59 10.00 -22.02
N GLY A 160 12.64 9.43 -21.44
CA GLY A 160 13.97 9.35 -22.05
C GLY A 160 13.99 8.55 -23.36
N ARG A 161 13.24 7.43 -23.44
CA ARG A 161 13.08 6.66 -24.70
C ARG A 161 12.36 7.48 -25.78
N LYS A 162 11.26 8.16 -25.44
CA LYS A 162 10.55 9.04 -26.40
C LYS A 162 11.45 10.15 -26.93
N LEU A 163 12.23 10.80 -26.06
CA LEU A 163 13.15 11.86 -26.45
C LEU A 163 14.22 11.36 -27.43
N ARG A 164 14.82 10.20 -27.14
CA ARG A 164 15.85 9.57 -27.99
C ARG A 164 15.30 9.20 -29.37
N MET A 165 14.08 8.65 -29.45
CA MET A 165 13.44 8.34 -30.73
C MET A 165 13.10 9.60 -31.54
N SER A 166 12.71 10.69 -30.88
CA SER A 166 12.45 11.97 -31.54
C SER A 166 13.71 12.56 -32.16
N ILE A 167 14.84 12.50 -31.43
CA ILE A 167 16.15 12.96 -31.92
C ILE A 167 16.61 12.11 -33.11
N GLN A 168 16.48 10.78 -33.03
CA GLN A 168 16.84 9.89 -34.16
C GLN A 168 15.96 10.11 -35.40
N LYS A 169 14.66 10.40 -35.21
CA LYS A 169 13.78 10.78 -36.33
C LYS A 169 14.21 12.11 -36.97
N LEU A 170 14.54 13.12 -36.15
CA LEU A 170 15.05 14.39 -36.66
C LEU A 170 16.36 14.22 -37.43
N GLN A 171 17.30 13.43 -36.91
CA GLN A 171 18.57 13.15 -37.59
C GLN A 171 18.40 12.42 -38.92
N ARG A 172 17.38 11.57 -39.06
CA ARG A 172 17.04 10.89 -40.34
C ARG A 172 16.30 11.77 -41.35
N GLN A 173 15.85 12.96 -40.95
CA GLN A 173 15.20 13.92 -41.86
C GLN A 173 16.19 14.99 -42.37
N ILE A 174 17.36 15.11 -41.74
CA ILE A 174 18.40 16.09 -42.07
C ILE A 174 19.52 15.45 -42.91
N LEU A 175 19.56 14.12 -43.00
CA LEU A 175 20.39 13.31 -43.90
C LEU A 175 19.55 12.79 -45.05
#